data_AF-A0A5C9B041-F1
#
_entry.id   AF-A0A5C9B041-F1
#
_cell.length_a   1.000
_cell.length_b   1.000
_cell.length_c   1.000
_cell.angle_alpha   90.00
_cell.angle_beta   90.00
_cell.angle_gamma   90.00
#
_symmetry.space_group_name_H-M   'P 1'
#
loop_
_entity.id
_entity.type
_entity.pdbx_description
1 polymer ?
#
loop_
_entity_poly.entity_id
_entity_poly.type
_entity_poly.pdbx_seq_one_letter_code
_entity_poly.pdbx_strand_id
1 'polypeptide(L)'
;MEEILKAFSVSFLLRSIFAGVFFPISYCSGRYGLDGLESALKDSVVTTLSISLFAGVTAYGFHRSMIYPLLEWGLNSKCAEKHRSTCFSLVSNTTMEVLLSRWKRTGANANQEDENAKHFTTWADYTHLQYVSAECIAFGAIACRIVAKEKLSFSWPLTLLAVLLAVAAIVSDWRLHSVLEFVARRKAQPSN
;
A
#
# COMPACT_ATOMS: atom_id res chain seq x y z
N MET A 1 7.68 0.40 25.10
CA MET A 1 8.95 0.13 24.39
C MET A 1 8.81 -1.07 23.44
N GLU A 2 8.22 -2.19 23.88
CA GLU A 2 7.87 -3.33 23.01
C GLU A 2 6.96 -2.97 21.83
N GLU A 3 5.97 -2.07 22.00
CA GLU A 3 5.10 -1.65 20.89
C GLU A 3 5.84 -0.81 19.84
N ILE A 4 6.83 -0.02 20.26
CA ILE A 4 7.71 0.74 19.35
C ILE A 4 8.67 -0.22 18.63
N LEU A 5 9.17 -1.25 19.31
CA LEU A 5 9.98 -2.31 18.70
C LEU A 5 9.16 -3.21 17.76
N LYS A 6 7.86 -3.42 18.04
CA LYS A 6 6.92 -4.06 17.10
C LYS A 6 6.62 -3.17 15.89
N ALA A 7 6.59 -1.83 16.06
CA ALA A 7 6.48 -0.88 14.95
C ALA A 7 7.71 -0.93 14.03
N PHE A 8 8.90 -1.15 14.58
CA PHE A 8 10.14 -1.48 13.85
C PHE A 8 10.36 -2.99 13.68
N SER A 9 9.29 -3.74 13.44
CA SER A 9 9.41 -5.18 13.16
C SER A 9 10.23 -5.45 11.90
N VAL A 10 10.81 -6.65 11.82
CA VAL A 10 11.44 -7.15 10.58
C VAL A 10 10.48 -7.05 9.39
N SER A 11 9.18 -7.25 9.61
CA SER A 11 8.14 -7.05 8.59
C SER A 11 8.05 -5.61 8.09
N PHE A 12 8.17 -4.61 8.97
CA PHE A 12 8.21 -3.20 8.59
C PHE A 12 9.47 -2.86 7.78
N LEU A 13 10.64 -3.33 8.22
CA LEU A 13 11.91 -3.12 7.52
C LEU A 13 11.89 -3.74 6.13
N LEU A 14 11.44 -4.99 6.01
CA LEU A 14 11.32 -5.68 4.73
C LEU A 14 10.36 -4.94 3.79
N ARG A 15 9.19 -4.52 4.26
CA ARG A 15 8.23 -3.76 3.45
C ARG A 15 8.79 -2.41 3.00
N SER A 16 9.51 -1.73 3.88
CA SER A 16 10.19 -0.47 3.57
C SER A 16 11.27 -0.69 2.51
N ILE A 17 12.06 -1.75 2.62
CA ILE A 17 13.05 -2.11 1.59
C ILE A 17 12.35 -2.44 0.26
N PHE A 18 11.32 -3.30 0.27
CA PHE A 18 10.62 -3.72 -0.94
C PHE A 18 9.96 -2.55 -1.67
N ALA A 19 9.26 -1.66 -0.95
CA ALA A 19 8.70 -0.45 -1.55
C ALA A 19 9.81 0.54 -1.95
N GLY A 20 10.86 0.63 -1.13
CA GLY A 20 11.98 1.53 -1.32
C GLY A 20 12.81 1.26 -2.57
N VAL A 21 12.94 -0.01 -2.98
CA VAL A 21 13.67 -0.43 -4.21
C VAL A 21 13.12 0.25 -5.46
N PHE A 22 11.83 0.63 -5.47
CA PHE A 22 11.26 1.34 -6.59
C PHE A 22 11.80 2.77 -6.77
N PHE A 23 12.34 3.40 -5.73
CA PHE A 23 12.97 4.72 -5.82
C PHE A 23 14.23 4.71 -6.71
N PRO A 24 15.29 3.93 -6.42
CA PRO A 24 16.47 3.89 -7.26
C PRO A 24 16.17 3.34 -8.65
N ILE A 25 15.25 2.37 -8.79
CA ILE A 25 14.80 1.91 -10.10
C ILE A 25 14.23 3.08 -10.91
N SER A 26 13.33 3.85 -10.31
CA SER A 26 12.69 4.98 -10.97
C SER A 26 13.71 6.07 -11.35
N TYR A 27 14.59 6.40 -10.43
CA TYR A 27 15.65 7.38 -10.63
C TYR A 27 16.62 6.99 -11.76
N CYS A 28 17.19 5.77 -11.70
CA CYS A 28 18.16 5.29 -12.68
C CYS A 28 17.53 5.11 -14.07
N SER A 29 16.33 4.53 -14.13
CA SER A 29 15.62 4.33 -15.40
C SER A 29 15.28 5.65 -16.08
N GLY A 30 14.90 6.67 -15.31
CA GLY A 30 14.64 8.01 -15.83
C GLY A 30 15.90 8.72 -16.34
N ARG A 31 17.03 8.54 -15.65
CA ARG A 31 18.27 9.29 -15.93
C ARG A 31 19.14 8.66 -17.00
N TYR A 32 19.24 7.34 -17.01
CA TYR A 32 20.21 6.59 -17.82
C TYR A 32 19.56 5.58 -18.78
N GLY A 33 18.23 5.43 -18.76
CA GLY A 33 17.54 4.34 -19.45
C GLY A 33 17.79 2.98 -18.78
N LEU A 34 17.49 1.89 -19.50
CA LEU A 34 17.62 0.52 -18.98
C LEU A 34 19.09 0.13 -18.72
N ASP A 35 20.03 0.61 -19.53
CA ASP A 35 21.45 0.24 -19.44
C ASP A 35 22.10 0.75 -18.14
N GLY A 36 21.68 1.93 -17.64
CA GLY A 36 22.17 2.45 -16.37
C GLY A 36 21.55 1.81 -15.13
N LEU A 37 20.40 1.13 -15.28
CA LEU A 37 19.83 0.32 -14.19
C LEU A 37 20.69 -0.92 -13.94
N GLU A 38 21.19 -1.57 -14.99
CA GLU A 38 22.07 -2.73 -14.89
C GLU A 38 23.41 -2.38 -14.21
N SER A 39 24.01 -1.23 -14.55
CA SER A 39 25.23 -0.75 -13.89
C SER A 39 25.00 -0.42 -12.41
N ALA A 40 23.89 0.27 -12.08
CA ALA A 40 23.57 0.64 -10.70
C ALA A 40 23.30 -0.56 -9.78
N LEU A 41 22.76 -1.65 -10.34
CA LEU A 41 22.59 -2.91 -9.60
C LEU A 41 23.90 -3.66 -9.38
N LYS A 42 24.89 -3.47 -10.27
CA LYS A 42 26.21 -4.13 -10.19
C LYS A 42 27.19 -3.39 -9.26
N ASP A 43 27.12 -2.06 -9.16
CA ASP A 43 28.20 -1.27 -8.54
C ASP A 43 28.22 -1.27 -7.00
N SER A 44 27.11 -1.54 -6.29
CA SER A 44 27.14 -1.85 -4.84
C SER A 44 25.76 -2.22 -4.30
N VAL A 45 25.52 -3.51 -4.02
CA VAL A 45 24.29 -3.99 -3.38
C VAL A 45 24.03 -3.27 -2.05
N VAL A 46 25.07 -2.96 -1.28
CA VAL A 46 24.96 -2.28 0.02
C VAL A 46 24.45 -0.85 -0.13
N THR A 47 24.96 -0.11 -1.12
CA THR A 47 24.54 1.27 -1.38
C THR A 47 23.10 1.31 -1.88
N THR A 48 22.76 0.44 -2.82
CA THR A 48 21.39 0.33 -3.36
C THR A 48 20.39 -0.09 -2.30
N LEU A 49 20.75 -1.04 -1.42
CA LEU A 49 19.91 -1.46 -0.31
C LEU A 49 19.70 -0.35 0.72
N SER A 50 20.76 0.40 1.04
CA SER A 50 20.70 1.51 2.01
C SER A 50 19.82 2.65 1.50
N ILE A 51 19.97 3.03 0.22
CA ILE A 51 19.13 4.03 -0.43
C ILE A 51 17.68 3.55 -0.48
N SER A 52 17.45 2.28 -0.83
CA SER A 52 16.11 1.69 -0.85
C SER A 52 15.46 1.75 0.52
N LEU A 53 16.14 1.29 1.58
CA LEU A 53 15.63 1.36 2.93
C LEU A 53 15.28 2.80 3.35
N PHE A 54 16.20 3.74 3.12
CA PHE A 54 15.98 5.15 3.47
C PHE A 54 14.79 5.76 2.72
N ALA A 55 14.70 5.53 1.40
CA ALA A 55 13.60 6.00 0.58
C ALA A 55 12.27 5.39 1.03
N GLY A 56 12.24 4.08 1.27
CA GLY A 56 11.05 3.37 1.72
C GLY A 56 10.55 3.82 3.08
N VAL A 57 11.45 4.00 4.07
CA VAL A 57 11.08 4.52 5.40
C VAL A 57 10.58 5.95 5.30
N THR A 58 11.23 6.80 4.50
CA THR A 58 10.82 8.20 4.30
C THR A 58 9.45 8.29 3.63
N ALA A 59 9.24 7.54 2.54
CA ALA A 59 7.96 7.47 1.86
C ALA A 59 6.88 6.90 2.78
N TYR A 60 7.16 5.84 3.54
CA TYR A 60 6.22 5.31 4.51
C TYR A 60 5.83 6.34 5.58
N GLY A 61 6.81 7.07 6.12
CA GLY A 61 6.57 8.14 7.09
C GLY A 61 5.69 9.25 6.49
N PHE A 62 6.01 9.71 5.29
CA PHE A 62 5.23 10.72 4.58
C PHE A 62 3.81 10.24 4.28
N HIS A 63 3.68 9.00 3.79
CA HIS A 63 2.40 8.35 3.55
C HIS A 63 1.55 8.34 4.82
N ARG A 64 2.06 7.77 5.91
CA ARG A 64 1.31 7.62 7.16
C ARG A 64 0.98 8.94 7.84
N SER A 65 1.90 9.91 7.83
CA SER A 65 1.75 11.14 8.59
C SER A 65 1.00 12.24 7.83
N MET A 66 1.03 12.24 6.49
CA MET A 66 0.45 13.33 5.69
C MET A 66 -0.57 12.85 4.66
N ILE A 67 -0.21 11.88 3.81
CA ILE A 67 -1.09 11.48 2.70
C ILE A 67 -2.29 10.68 3.21
N TYR A 68 -2.05 9.69 4.07
CA TYR A 68 -3.08 8.78 4.56
C TYR A 68 -4.19 9.51 5.34
N PRO A 69 -3.91 10.45 6.26
CA PRO A 69 -4.97 11.25 6.89
C PRO A 69 -5.83 12.03 5.90
N LEU A 70 -5.25 12.55 4.81
CA LEU A 70 -6.00 13.25 3.76
C LEU A 70 -6.87 12.30 2.94
N LEU A 71 -6.34 11.13 2.60
CA LEU A 71 -7.10 10.07 1.93
C LEU A 71 -8.24 9.57 2.81
N GLU A 72 -7.96 9.28 4.08
CA GLU A 72 -8.92 8.82 5.06
C GLU A 72 -10.02 9.86 5.28
N TRP A 73 -9.68 11.15 5.37
CA TRP A 73 -10.67 12.23 5.46
C TRP A 73 -11.64 12.23 4.26
N GLY A 74 -11.14 12.04 3.04
CA GLY A 74 -11.99 11.93 1.85
C GLY A 74 -12.83 10.65 1.84
N LEU A 75 -12.21 9.51 2.16
CA LEU A 75 -12.83 8.19 2.14
C LEU A 75 -13.81 7.97 3.30
N ASN A 76 -13.66 8.66 4.43
CA ASN A 76 -14.58 8.61 5.58
C ASN A 76 -15.57 9.78 5.60
N SER A 77 -15.67 10.53 4.50
CA SER A 77 -16.71 11.54 4.36
C SER A 77 -18.11 10.88 4.31
N LYS A 78 -19.13 11.60 4.78
CA LYS A 78 -20.55 11.16 4.66
C LYS A 78 -20.95 10.82 3.22
N CYS A 79 -20.34 11.51 2.24
CA CYS A 79 -20.56 11.25 0.83
C CYS A 79 -20.02 9.87 0.43
N ALA A 80 -18.78 9.55 0.84
CA ALA A 80 -18.15 8.27 0.56
C ALA A 80 -18.86 7.11 1.28
N GLU A 81 -19.26 7.29 2.54
CA GLU A 81 -20.06 6.31 3.28
C GLU A 81 -21.42 6.04 2.60
N LYS A 82 -22.11 7.11 2.16
CA LYS A 82 -23.33 6.98 1.35
C LYS A 82 -23.05 6.21 0.05
N HIS A 83 -22.01 6.54 -0.69
CA HIS A 83 -21.67 5.84 -1.93
C HIS A 83 -21.32 4.35 -1.72
N ARG A 84 -20.57 4.02 -0.66
CA ARG A 84 -20.27 2.63 -0.26
C ARG A 84 -21.55 1.86 0.03
N SER A 85 -22.49 2.48 0.73
CA SER A 85 -23.73 1.85 1.15
C SER A 85 -24.80 1.75 0.06
N THR A 86 -24.90 2.72 -0.86
CA THR A 86 -26.01 2.78 -1.83
C THR A 86 -25.65 2.47 -3.27
N CYS A 87 -24.42 2.71 -3.71
CA CYS A 87 -24.12 2.73 -5.16
C CYS A 87 -22.96 1.83 -5.59
N PHE A 88 -22.01 1.54 -4.69
CA PHE A 88 -20.78 0.85 -5.06
C PHE A 88 -20.32 -0.14 -3.98
N SER A 89 -21.14 -1.16 -3.72
CA SER A 89 -20.59 -2.41 -3.20
C SER A 89 -19.75 -3.04 -4.33
N LEU A 90 -18.51 -2.57 -4.49
CA LEU A 90 -17.49 -3.16 -5.39
C LEU A 90 -17.28 -4.66 -5.09
N VAL A 91 -17.82 -5.13 -3.97
CA VAL A 91 -17.85 -6.51 -3.51
C VAL A 91 -19.31 -6.82 -3.17
N SER A 92 -19.90 -7.82 -3.81
CA SER A 92 -21.27 -8.24 -3.50
C SER A 92 -21.37 -8.80 -2.08
N ASN A 93 -22.56 -8.74 -1.45
CA ASN A 93 -22.78 -9.35 -0.13
C ASN A 93 -22.41 -10.84 -0.12
N THR A 94 -22.76 -11.58 -1.18
CA THR A 94 -22.38 -12.99 -1.35
C THR A 94 -20.86 -13.17 -1.38
N THR A 95 -20.13 -12.29 -2.06
CA THR A 95 -18.66 -12.34 -2.08
C THR A 95 -18.09 -12.07 -0.68
N MET A 96 -18.66 -11.14 0.07
CA MET A 96 -18.25 -10.87 1.46
C MET A 96 -18.51 -12.07 2.38
N GLU A 97 -19.67 -12.73 2.25
CA GLU A 97 -20.00 -13.95 3.00
C GLU A 97 -19.05 -15.11 2.69
N VAL A 98 -18.74 -15.32 1.40
CA VAL A 98 -17.77 -16.33 0.97
C VAL A 98 -16.37 -16.00 1.50
N LEU A 99 -15.96 -14.74 1.46
CA LEU A 99 -14.66 -14.31 2.00
C LEU A 99 -14.57 -14.60 3.50
N LEU A 100 -15.56 -14.16 4.27
CA LEU A 100 -15.59 -14.36 5.72
C LEU A 100 -15.66 -15.84 6.09
N SER A 101 -16.45 -16.66 5.38
CA SER A 101 -16.51 -18.10 5.62
C SER A 101 -15.19 -18.81 5.31
N ARG A 102 -14.43 -18.35 4.31
CA ARG A 102 -13.07 -18.86 4.04
C ARG A 102 -12.12 -18.53 5.19
N TRP A 103 -12.13 -17.30 5.69
CA TRP A 103 -11.31 -16.92 6.85
C TRP A 103 -11.66 -17.75 8.10
N LYS A 104 -12.95 -18.02 8.34
CA LYS A 104 -13.37 -18.95 9.41
C LYS A 104 -12.79 -20.36 9.24
N ARG A 105 -12.78 -20.89 8.02
CA ARG A 105 -12.27 -22.23 7.74
C ARG A 105 -10.76 -22.34 7.96
N THR A 106 -10.02 -21.25 7.71
CA THR A 106 -8.57 -21.20 7.93
C THR A 106 -8.21 -21.19 9.43
N GLY A 107 -9.07 -20.61 10.27
CA GLY A 107 -8.87 -20.47 11.71
C GLY A 107 -9.71 -21.42 12.59
N ALA A 108 -9.98 -22.66 12.14
CA ALA A 108 -10.98 -23.56 12.74
C ALA A 108 -10.86 -23.83 14.26
N ASN A 109 -9.75 -23.45 14.92
CA ASN A 109 -9.52 -23.60 16.36
C ASN A 109 -9.21 -22.27 17.09
N ALA A 110 -9.25 -21.12 16.41
CA ALA A 110 -8.92 -19.82 16.98
C ALA A 110 -10.17 -18.96 17.19
N ASN A 111 -10.10 -18.01 18.13
CA ASN A 111 -11.15 -17.03 18.34
C ASN A 111 -11.41 -16.26 17.02
N GLN A 112 -12.64 -16.33 16.53
CA GLN A 112 -13.00 -15.85 15.20
C GLN A 112 -12.80 -14.33 15.04
N GLU A 113 -12.92 -13.58 16.14
CA GLU A 113 -12.67 -12.13 16.14
C GLU A 113 -11.18 -11.81 15.96
N ASP A 114 -10.30 -12.58 16.60
CA ASP A 114 -8.86 -12.39 16.52
C ASP A 114 -8.31 -12.75 15.14
N GLU A 115 -8.84 -13.81 14.49
CA GLU A 115 -8.44 -14.18 13.13
C GLU A 115 -8.91 -13.15 12.09
N ASN A 116 -10.15 -12.65 12.21
CA ASN A 116 -10.63 -11.59 11.34
C ASN A 116 -9.79 -10.31 11.50
N ALA A 117 -9.43 -9.94 12.73
CA ALA A 117 -8.57 -8.78 13.00
C ALA A 117 -7.19 -8.92 12.33
N LYS A 118 -6.58 -10.11 12.35
CA LYS A 118 -5.31 -10.38 11.64
C LYS A 118 -5.46 -10.24 10.13
N HIS A 119 -6.53 -10.77 9.55
CA HIS A 119 -6.77 -10.66 8.10
C HIS A 119 -6.98 -9.21 7.67
N PHE A 120 -7.74 -8.42 8.43
CA PHE A 120 -7.91 -6.99 8.15
C PHE A 120 -6.60 -6.20 8.27
N THR A 121 -5.81 -6.47 9.31
CA THR A 121 -4.49 -5.84 9.49
C THR A 121 -3.56 -6.16 8.33
N THR A 122 -3.53 -7.43 7.91
CA THR A 122 -2.72 -7.88 6.77
C THR A 122 -3.16 -7.21 5.46
N TRP A 123 -4.46 -7.05 5.24
CA TRP A 123 -4.98 -6.34 4.06
C TRP A 123 -4.57 -4.86 4.07
N ALA A 124 -4.74 -4.18 5.21
CA ALA A 124 -4.30 -2.80 5.38
C ALA A 124 -2.80 -2.66 5.09
N ASP A 125 -1.99 -3.60 5.59
CA ASP A 125 -0.55 -3.65 5.35
C ASP A 125 -0.19 -3.76 3.85
N TYR A 126 -0.89 -4.61 3.09
CA TYR A 126 -0.72 -4.69 1.64
C TYR A 126 -1.09 -3.38 0.93
N THR A 127 -2.16 -2.74 1.38
CA THR A 127 -2.63 -1.47 0.81
C THR A 127 -1.63 -0.35 1.04
N HIS A 128 -1.06 -0.26 2.25
CA HIS A 128 0.04 0.66 2.53
C HIS A 128 1.29 0.37 1.71
N LEU A 129 1.65 -0.91 1.51
CA LEU A 129 2.78 -1.26 0.66
C LEU A 129 2.58 -0.75 -0.78
N GLN A 130 1.38 -0.85 -1.33
CA GLN A 130 1.06 -0.34 -2.66
C GLN A 130 1.19 1.18 -2.76
N TYR A 131 0.65 1.92 -1.78
CA TYR A 131 0.80 3.38 -1.74
C TYR A 131 2.26 3.80 -1.62
N VAL A 132 3.00 3.22 -0.66
CA VAL A 132 4.41 3.59 -0.43
C VAL A 132 5.27 3.23 -1.64
N SER A 133 4.98 2.12 -2.33
CA SER A 133 5.66 1.79 -3.59
C SER A 133 5.38 2.83 -4.67
N ALA A 134 4.13 3.25 -4.83
CA ALA A 134 3.76 4.31 -5.78
C ALA A 134 4.46 5.65 -5.47
N GLU A 135 4.53 6.02 -4.20
CA GLU A 135 5.23 7.22 -3.72
C GLU A 135 6.74 7.13 -3.96
N CYS A 136 7.37 5.99 -3.68
CA CYS A 136 8.78 5.75 -3.99
C CYS A 136 9.07 5.93 -5.49
N ILE A 137 8.22 5.40 -6.37
CA ILE A 137 8.36 5.61 -7.83
C ILE A 137 8.25 7.10 -8.16
N ALA A 138 7.25 7.80 -7.61
CA ALA A 138 7.03 9.21 -7.86
C ALA A 138 8.20 10.08 -7.38
N PHE A 139 8.71 9.86 -6.15
CA PHE A 139 9.86 10.57 -5.63
C PHE A 139 11.13 10.28 -6.44
N GLY A 140 11.36 9.04 -6.86
CA GLY A 140 12.49 8.70 -7.73
C GLY A 140 12.42 9.43 -9.08
N ALA A 141 11.22 9.54 -9.66
CA ALA A 141 10.99 10.27 -10.90
C ALA A 141 11.21 11.78 -10.72
N ILE A 142 10.73 12.36 -9.62
CA ILE A 142 10.95 13.78 -9.28
C ILE A 142 12.44 14.06 -9.08
N ALA A 143 13.15 13.24 -8.31
CA ALA A 143 14.58 13.37 -8.09
C ALA A 143 15.35 13.29 -9.42
N CYS A 144 14.97 12.36 -10.31
CA CYS A 144 15.54 12.29 -11.65
C CYS A 144 15.34 13.60 -12.43
N ARG A 145 14.13 14.17 -12.42
CA ARG A 145 13.83 15.43 -13.13
C ARG A 145 14.67 16.60 -12.61
N ILE A 146 14.80 16.72 -11.30
CA ILE A 146 15.59 17.79 -10.66
C ILE A 146 17.05 17.72 -11.10
N VAL A 147 17.62 16.51 -11.17
CA VAL A 147 19.05 16.33 -11.43
C VAL A 147 19.40 16.23 -12.92
N ALA A 148 18.58 15.56 -13.73
CA ALA A 148 18.91 15.28 -15.13
C ALA A 148 18.69 16.45 -16.09
N LYS A 149 17.88 17.46 -15.71
CA LYS A 149 17.49 18.68 -16.45
C LYS A 149 16.94 18.52 -17.88
N GLU A 150 17.32 17.50 -18.67
CA GLU A 150 16.80 17.21 -20.00
C GLU A 150 16.84 15.69 -20.28
N LYS A 151 15.74 15.16 -20.85
CA LYS A 151 15.43 13.76 -21.25
C LYS A 151 14.78 12.87 -20.18
N LEU A 152 13.46 12.70 -20.35
CA LEU A 152 12.56 11.80 -19.59
C LEU A 152 12.08 10.60 -20.43
N SER A 153 12.83 10.21 -21.46
CA SER A 153 12.32 9.31 -22.52
C SER A 153 11.83 7.95 -22.02
N PHE A 154 12.30 7.45 -20.87
CA PHE A 154 11.94 6.13 -20.34
C PHE A 154 11.15 6.14 -19.01
N SER A 155 10.69 7.30 -18.53
CA SER A 155 10.02 7.43 -17.22
C SER A 155 8.50 7.14 -17.23
N TRP A 156 7.88 7.09 -18.39
CA TRP A 156 6.42 6.95 -18.50
C TRP A 156 5.86 5.58 -18.07
N PRO A 157 6.52 4.42 -18.29
CA PRO A 157 5.98 3.13 -17.83
C PRO A 157 5.96 3.04 -16.31
N LEU A 158 6.98 3.59 -15.66
CA LEU A 158 7.08 3.68 -14.20
C LEU A 158 6.03 4.64 -13.65
N THR A 159 5.80 5.78 -14.31
CA THR A 159 4.72 6.70 -13.94
C THR A 159 3.35 6.01 -14.04
N LEU A 160 3.11 5.25 -15.13
CA LEU A 160 1.90 4.46 -15.29
C LEU A 160 1.76 3.41 -14.19
N LEU A 161 2.83 2.70 -13.85
CA LEU A 161 2.85 1.72 -12.76
C LEU A 161 2.52 2.39 -11.42
N ALA A 162 3.08 3.56 -11.12
CA ALA A 162 2.78 4.31 -9.90
C ALA A 162 1.29 4.70 -9.81
N VAL A 163 0.70 5.17 -10.92
CA VAL A 163 -0.73 5.48 -11.00
C VAL A 163 -1.58 4.23 -10.79
N LEU A 164 -1.23 3.11 -11.45
CA LEU A 164 -1.95 1.85 -11.30
C LEU A 164 -1.87 1.32 -9.87
N LEU A 165 -0.72 1.41 -9.21
CA LEU A 165 -0.53 1.04 -7.81
C LEU A 165 -1.36 1.91 -6.88
N ALA A 166 -1.37 3.24 -7.09
CA ALA A 166 -2.17 4.16 -6.30
C ALA A 166 -3.68 3.88 -6.47
N VAL A 167 -4.15 3.65 -7.70
CA VAL A 167 -5.55 3.28 -7.96
C VAL A 167 -5.90 1.94 -7.33
N ALA A 168 -5.02 0.94 -7.47
CA ALA A 168 -5.21 -0.37 -6.85
C ALA A 168 -5.30 -0.25 -5.32
N ALA A 169 -4.48 0.60 -4.71
CA ALA A 169 -4.50 0.87 -3.28
C ALA A 169 -5.80 1.56 -2.85
N ILE A 170 -6.28 2.57 -3.58
CA ILE A 170 -7.58 3.23 -3.31
C ILE A 170 -8.73 2.23 -3.39
N VAL A 171 -8.76 1.40 -4.43
CA VAL A 171 -9.80 0.38 -4.59
C VAL A 171 -9.70 -0.68 -3.49
N SER A 172 -8.48 -1.10 -3.12
CA SER A 172 -8.23 -2.04 -2.02
C SER A 172 -8.73 -1.49 -0.69
N ASP A 173 -8.43 -0.23 -0.39
CA ASP A 173 -8.85 0.45 0.84
C ASP A 173 -10.38 0.63 0.89
N TRP A 174 -11.00 1.00 -0.23
CA TRP A 174 -12.45 1.06 -0.36
C TRP A 174 -13.11 -0.29 -0.06
N ARG A 175 -12.56 -1.38 -0.62
CA ARG A 175 -13.05 -2.75 -0.37
C ARG A 175 -12.91 -3.15 1.08
N LEU A 176 -11.77 -2.83 1.71
CA LEU A 176 -11.54 -3.09 3.13
C LEU A 176 -12.61 -2.43 3.99
N HIS A 177 -12.89 -1.14 3.77
CA HIS A 177 -13.94 -0.41 4.48
C HIS A 177 -15.33 -1.01 4.22
N SER A 178 -15.66 -1.41 2.99
CA SER A 178 -16.93 -2.09 2.70
C SER A 178 -17.10 -3.40 3.48
N VAL A 179 -16.04 -4.19 3.63
CA VAL A 179 -16.10 -5.44 4.42
C VAL A 179 -16.23 -5.14 5.92
N LEU A 180 -15.51 -4.14 6.43
CA LEU A 180 -15.62 -3.72 7.83
C LEU A 180 -17.04 -3.24 8.18
N GLU A 181 -17.63 -2.40 7.32
CA GLU A 181 -19.02 -1.95 7.47
C GLU A 181 -20.01 -3.13 7.45
N PHE A 182 -19.82 -4.10 6.54
CA PHE A 182 -20.65 -5.30 6.47
C PHE A 182 -20.58 -6.12 7.77
N VAL A 183 -19.37 -6.34 8.29
CA VAL A 183 -19.18 -7.06 9.56
C VAL A 183 -19.83 -6.32 10.72
N ALA A 184 -19.66 -4.99 10.79
CA ALA A 184 -20.27 -4.17 11.84
C ALA A 184 -21.81 -4.23 11.81
N ARG A 185 -22.42 -4.12 10.62
CA ARG A 185 -23.89 -4.24 10.45
C ARG A 185 -24.40 -5.61 10.88
N ARG A 186 -23.68 -6.68 10.54
CA ARG A 186 -24.06 -8.04 10.94
C ARG A 186 -23.99 -8.24 12.46
N LYS A 187 -23.01 -7.65 13.15
CA LYS A 187 -22.92 -7.69 14.62
C LYS A 187 -24.05 -6.91 15.30
N ALA A 188 -24.56 -5.86 14.66
CA ALA A 188 -25.63 -5.01 15.20
C ALA A 188 -27.04 -5.61 15.01
N GLN A 189 -27.22 -6.61 14.15
CA GLN A 189 -28.51 -7.29 14.00
C GLN A 189 -28.69 -8.31 15.15
N PRO A 190 -29.81 -8.26 15.90
CA PRO A 190 -30.09 -9.25 16.93
C PRO A 190 -30.20 -10.64 16.27
N SER A 191 -29.55 -11.62 16.87
CA SER A 191 -29.69 -13.02 16.49
C SER A 191 -31.14 -13.45 16.71
N ASN A 192 -31.91 -13.56 15.64
CA ASN A 192 -33.19 -14.26 15.64
C ASN A 192 -32.97 -15.76 15.69
#